data_AF-A0A409XF67-F1
#
_entry.id   AF-A0A409XF67-F1
#
_cell.length_a   1.000
_cell.length_b   1.000
_cell.length_c   1.000
_cell.angle_alpha   90.00
_cell.angle_beta   90.00
_cell.angle_gamma   90.00
#
_symmetry.space_group_name_H-M   'P 1'
#
loop_
_entity.id
_entity.type
_entity.pdbx_description
1 polymer ?
#
loop_
_entity_poly.entity_id
_entity_poly.type
_entity_poly.pdbx_seq_one_letter_code
_entity_poly.pdbx_strand_id
1 'polypeptide(L)'
;SPEILGRLFIHRKLFREASQAHRGNSSLAYTTIITWVDEFIAKLCALTPMLAFGLIHLPPSTTNENIQSQKYSDALRAACQLPEEWHNLKNVIGSLHSSPAAKRSGLCLLFATYVMRPRLVPNGTVQTSSLLADIVDDLVYAARHMFSSIQSPSAILDNLPERVAGAMLISFLSVVDKIDEPIQSALRPLQLRPESLGHLLDLIWMIMGNDAGSFPPLEELDIAHVILLRWGNTVPWSWSTWNDQRNADTECIRSMVIYLLDVFSDRTHNNRQDVDVALSFKQAVVPNIGPLRR
;
A
#
# COMPACT_ATOMS: atom_id res chain seq x y z
N SER A 1 -13.43 0.01 9.16
CA SER A 1 -14.09 1.28 8.82
C SER A 1 -13.18 2.41 9.25
N PRO A 2 -13.03 3.52 8.49
CA PRO A 2 -12.34 4.72 8.97
C PRO A 2 -12.86 5.17 10.34
N GLU A 3 -14.15 5.00 10.62
CA GLU A 3 -14.75 5.29 11.93
C GLU A 3 -14.20 4.43 13.07
N ILE A 4 -13.98 3.13 12.82
CA ILE A 4 -13.44 2.20 13.84
C ILE A 4 -11.99 2.60 14.15
N LEU A 5 -11.20 2.90 13.12
CA LEU A 5 -9.82 3.38 13.31
C LEU A 5 -9.81 4.76 13.97
N GLY A 6 -10.72 5.66 13.60
CA GLY A 6 -10.93 6.94 14.29
C GLY A 6 -11.19 6.77 15.78
N ARG A 7 -12.09 5.85 16.16
CA ARG A 7 -12.34 5.52 17.57
C ARG A 7 -11.13 4.91 18.27
N LEU A 8 -10.39 4.01 17.61
CA LEU A 8 -9.15 3.44 18.16
C LEU A 8 -8.12 4.53 18.48
N PHE A 9 -7.93 5.50 17.58
CA PHE A 9 -7.02 6.62 17.78
C PHE A 9 -7.49 7.55 18.92
N ILE A 10 -8.80 7.78 19.06
CA ILE A 10 -9.37 8.49 20.23
C ILE A 10 -9.03 7.74 21.53
N HIS A 11 -9.21 6.42 21.58
CA HIS A 11 -8.84 5.63 22.76
C HIS A 11 -7.35 5.74 23.06
N ARG A 12 -6.49 5.64 22.04
CA ARG A 12 -5.03 5.78 22.18
C ARG A 12 -4.65 7.09 22.87
N LYS A 13 -5.22 8.20 22.40
CA LYS A 13 -5.02 9.54 22.99
C LYS A 13 -5.42 9.56 24.47
N LEU A 14 -6.62 9.07 24.80
CA LEU A 14 -7.12 9.02 26.18
C LEU A 14 -6.22 8.18 27.10
N PHE A 15 -5.75 7.01 26.64
CA PHE A 15 -4.87 6.16 27.44
C PHE A 15 -3.49 6.80 27.65
N ARG A 16 -2.96 7.51 26.65
CA ARG A 16 -1.70 8.24 26.78
C ARG A 16 -1.82 9.41 27.75
N GLU A 17 -2.87 10.21 27.63
CA GLU A 17 -3.16 11.32 28.55
C GLU A 17 -3.32 10.83 29.99
N ALA A 18 -4.09 9.76 30.22
CA ALA A 18 -4.26 9.15 31.54
C ALA A 18 -2.93 8.62 32.12
N SER A 19 -2.11 7.99 31.29
CA SER A 19 -0.80 7.47 31.69
C SER A 19 0.19 8.59 32.01
N GLN A 20 0.15 9.71 31.28
CA GLN A 20 0.95 10.90 31.56
C GLN A 20 0.51 11.56 32.87
N ALA A 21 -0.79 11.71 33.09
CA ALA A 21 -1.34 12.27 34.32
C ALA A 21 -0.93 11.46 35.56
N HIS A 22 -0.88 10.13 35.45
CA HIS A 22 -0.48 9.25 36.56
C HIS A 22 1.02 9.28 36.88
N ARG A 23 1.88 9.67 35.94
CA ARG A 23 3.34 9.72 36.15
C ARG A 23 3.82 10.94 36.96
N GLY A 24 2.97 11.95 37.15
CA GLY A 24 3.30 13.17 37.89
C GLY A 24 4.45 13.99 37.28
N ASN A 25 4.87 15.06 37.97
CA ASN A 25 5.98 15.95 37.57
C ASN A 25 7.38 15.32 37.71
N SER A 26 7.48 13.99 37.73
CA SER A 26 8.75 13.26 37.83
C SER A 26 9.52 13.35 36.51
N SER A 27 10.08 14.54 36.29
CA SER A 27 11.04 14.88 35.25
C SER A 27 12.25 13.97 35.35
N LEU A 28 12.53 13.19 34.30
CA LEU A 28 13.87 13.08 33.68
C LEU A 28 14.00 12.03 32.56
N ALA A 29 12.98 11.20 32.29
CA ALA A 29 13.05 10.27 31.15
C ALA A 29 11.80 10.34 30.27
N TYR A 30 11.97 10.80 29.02
CA TYR A 30 10.98 10.67 27.94
C TYR A 30 10.76 9.19 27.64
N THR A 31 9.91 8.55 28.44
CA THR A 31 9.58 7.14 28.31
C THR A 31 8.36 7.01 27.42
N THR A 32 8.56 6.52 26.19
CA THR A 32 7.49 6.25 25.22
C THR A 32 6.40 5.41 25.87
N ILE A 33 5.17 5.94 25.92
CA ILE A 33 4.02 5.22 26.47
C ILE A 33 3.45 4.36 25.36
N ILE A 34 3.63 3.04 25.49
CA ILE A 34 3.03 2.05 24.61
C ILE A 34 1.66 1.70 25.17
N THR A 35 0.61 1.86 24.37
CA THR A 35 -0.77 1.51 24.73
C THR A 35 -1.19 0.18 24.10
N TRP A 36 -2.28 -0.42 24.59
CA TRP A 36 -2.88 -1.58 23.94
C TRP A 36 -3.32 -1.29 22.49
N VAL A 37 -3.63 -0.02 22.17
CA VAL A 37 -3.96 0.39 20.80
C VAL A 37 -2.73 0.29 19.90
N ASP A 38 -1.55 0.66 20.39
CA ASP A 38 -0.30 0.52 19.63
C ASP A 38 -0.01 -0.96 19.33
N GLU A 39 -0.27 -1.85 20.29
CA GLU A 39 -0.18 -3.30 20.09
C GLU A 39 -1.20 -3.83 19.08
N PHE A 40 -2.45 -3.40 19.17
CA PHE A 40 -3.47 -3.76 18.21
C PHE A 40 -3.10 -3.30 16.78
N ILE A 41 -2.61 -2.07 16.63
CA ILE A 41 -2.15 -1.52 15.35
C ILE A 41 -0.96 -2.32 14.82
N ALA A 42 0.03 -2.63 15.66
CA ALA A 42 1.20 -3.42 15.23
C ALA A 42 0.79 -4.79 14.70
N LYS A 43 -0.12 -5.49 15.39
CA LYS A 43 -0.67 -6.78 14.96
C LYS A 43 -1.48 -6.66 13.66
N LEU A 44 -2.33 -5.63 13.55
CA LEU A 44 -3.10 -5.37 12.33
C LEU A 44 -2.19 -5.10 11.13
N CYS A 45 -1.13 -4.32 11.32
CA CYS A 45 -0.14 -4.03 10.27
C CYS A 45 0.60 -5.29 9.82
N ALA A 46 0.90 -6.22 10.73
CA ALA A 46 1.51 -7.49 10.38
C ALA A 46 0.53 -8.39 9.61
N LEU A 47 -0.74 -8.44 10.02
CA LEU A 47 -1.78 -9.28 9.41
C LEU A 47 -2.19 -8.82 8.01
N THR A 48 -2.20 -7.51 7.77
CA THR A 48 -2.74 -6.93 6.53
C THR A 48 -2.06 -7.44 5.26
N PRO A 49 -0.71 -7.44 5.11
CA PRO A 49 -0.06 -8.04 3.93
C PRO A 49 -0.39 -9.53 3.75
N MET A 50 -0.47 -10.29 4.84
CA MET A 50 -0.77 -11.73 4.79
C MET A 50 -2.20 -12.00 4.31
N LEU A 51 -3.16 -11.23 4.82
CA LEU A 51 -4.56 -11.27 4.37
C LEU A 51 -4.67 -10.84 2.90
N ALA A 52 -3.89 -9.83 2.47
CA ALA A 52 -3.86 -9.39 1.09
C ALA A 52 -3.31 -10.48 0.16
N PHE A 53 -2.26 -11.18 0.57
CA PHE A 53 -1.71 -12.31 -0.17
C PHE A 53 -2.70 -13.49 -0.25
N GLY A 54 -3.58 -13.64 0.75
CA GLY A 54 -4.57 -14.71 0.84
C GLY A 54 -4.14 -15.86 1.76
N LEU A 55 -3.13 -15.65 2.60
CA LEU A 55 -2.76 -16.60 3.65
C LEU A 55 -3.73 -16.47 4.81
N ILE A 56 -4.56 -17.50 4.98
CA ILE A 56 -5.47 -17.65 6.13
C ILE A 56 -4.70 -18.22 7.33
N HIS A 57 -3.62 -18.96 7.09
CA HIS A 57 -2.76 -19.55 8.11
C HIS A 57 -1.31 -19.08 7.92
N LEU A 58 -0.72 -18.55 8.98
CA LEU A 58 0.72 -18.33 9.01
C LEU A 58 1.41 -19.68 9.05
N PRO A 59 2.35 -19.97 8.14
CA PRO A 59 3.21 -21.12 8.35
C PRO A 59 3.93 -20.96 9.70
N PRO A 60 4.12 -22.04 10.47
CA PRO A 60 4.88 -21.97 11.70
C PRO A 60 6.25 -21.41 11.36
N SER A 61 6.58 -20.28 11.97
CA SER A 61 7.83 -19.60 11.69
C SER A 61 8.99 -20.50 12.13
N THR A 62 9.87 -20.84 11.19
CA THR A 62 11.16 -21.47 11.49
C THR A 62 12.17 -20.45 12.05
N THR A 63 11.77 -19.18 12.15
CA THR A 63 12.60 -18.08 12.61
C THR A 63 12.82 -18.14 14.13
N ASN A 64 14.06 -17.89 14.57
CA ASN A 64 14.44 -17.80 15.97
C ASN A 64 13.52 -16.84 16.76
N GLU A 65 13.02 -17.27 17.93
CA GLU A 65 12.14 -16.51 18.82
C GLU A 65 12.67 -15.10 19.13
N ASN A 66 13.98 -14.95 19.26
CA ASN A 66 14.62 -13.66 19.52
C ASN A 66 14.40 -12.67 18.37
N ILE A 67 14.50 -13.15 17.12
CA ILE A 67 14.28 -12.32 15.93
C ILE A 67 12.80 -11.91 15.85
N GLN A 68 11.89 -12.81 16.22
CA GLN A 68 10.46 -12.49 16.23
C GLN A 68 10.11 -11.45 17.29
N SER A 69 10.64 -11.62 18.50
CA SER A 69 10.49 -10.66 19.59
C SER A 69 11.03 -9.29 19.20
N GLN A 70 12.18 -9.25 18.51
CA GLN A 70 12.74 -8.01 17.99
C GLN A 70 11.85 -7.37 16.92
N LYS A 71 11.41 -8.13 15.90
CA LYS A 71 10.49 -7.65 14.85
C LYS A 71 9.20 -7.09 15.44
N TYR A 72 8.65 -7.75 16.45
CA TYR A 72 7.46 -7.30 17.16
C TYR A 72 7.72 -6.01 17.96
N SER A 73 8.84 -5.91 18.68
CA SER A 73 9.25 -4.69 19.38
C SER A 73 9.40 -3.51 18.42
N ASP A 74 10.00 -3.73 17.25
CA ASP A 74 10.17 -2.69 16.23
C ASP A 74 8.82 -2.26 15.63
N ALA A 75 7.90 -3.22 15.40
CA ALA A 75 6.54 -2.92 14.96
C ALA A 75 5.75 -2.10 16.00
N LEU A 76 5.92 -2.40 17.29
CA LEU A 76 5.33 -1.61 18.39
C LEU A 76 5.88 -0.19 18.41
N ARG A 77 7.20 -0.01 18.27
CA ARG A 77 7.81 1.33 18.21
C ARG A 77 7.33 2.12 16.99
N ALA A 78 7.18 1.45 15.84
CA ALA A 78 6.63 2.05 14.63
C ALA A 78 5.17 2.51 14.84
N ALA A 79 4.33 1.65 15.42
CA ALA A 79 2.96 2.00 15.77
C ALA A 79 2.92 3.20 16.73
N CYS A 80 3.82 3.25 17.71
CA CYS A 80 3.92 4.36 18.67
C CYS A 80 4.21 5.72 18.03
N GLN A 81 4.91 5.76 16.89
CA GLN A 81 5.24 6.98 16.14
C GLN A 81 4.09 7.51 15.27
N LEU A 82 3.00 6.75 15.09
CA LEU A 82 1.82 7.23 14.39
C LEU A 82 1.17 8.39 15.17
N PRO A 83 0.45 9.31 14.50
CA PRO A 83 -0.19 10.45 15.14
C PRO A 83 -1.32 10.03 16.09
N GLU A 84 -1.69 10.90 17.02
CA GLU A 84 -2.80 10.63 17.94
C GLU A 84 -4.17 10.61 17.24
N GLU A 85 -4.29 11.21 16.06
CA GLU A 85 -5.55 11.39 15.36
C GLU A 85 -5.50 10.75 13.96
N TRP A 86 -6.53 9.97 13.62
CA TRP A 86 -6.60 9.21 12.36
C TRP A 86 -6.44 10.09 11.11
N HIS A 87 -7.06 11.27 11.11
CA HIS A 87 -7.01 12.16 9.95
C HIS A 87 -5.61 12.74 9.68
N ASN A 88 -4.73 12.74 10.68
CA ASN A 88 -3.34 13.17 10.57
C ASN A 88 -2.41 12.07 10.07
N LEU A 89 -2.93 10.85 9.82
CA LEU A 89 -2.11 9.73 9.35
C LEU A 89 -1.46 10.00 7.99
N LYS A 90 -2.11 10.80 7.13
CA LYS A 90 -1.55 11.24 5.84
C LYS A 90 -0.20 11.93 5.99
N ASN A 91 -0.05 12.74 7.04
CA ASN A 91 1.16 13.51 7.33
C ASN A 91 2.36 12.59 7.63
N VAL A 92 2.14 11.35 8.05
CA VAL A 92 3.24 10.39 8.32
C VAL A 92 3.91 9.95 7.03
N ILE A 93 3.12 9.74 5.98
CA ILE A 93 3.58 9.13 4.71
C ILE A 93 4.60 10.05 4.03
N GLY A 94 4.27 11.34 3.92
CA GLY A 94 5.12 12.38 3.35
C GLY A 94 6.19 12.93 4.32
N SER A 95 6.13 12.65 5.62
CA SER A 95 7.01 13.28 6.60
C SER A 95 8.47 12.87 6.49
N LEU A 96 9.39 13.83 6.53
CA LEU A 96 10.84 13.57 6.65
C LEU A 96 11.26 13.08 8.04
N HIS A 97 10.43 13.29 9.05
CA HIS A 97 10.74 13.02 10.46
C HIS A 97 10.22 11.67 10.94
N SER A 98 9.29 11.05 10.20
CA SER A 98 8.74 9.75 10.53
C SER A 98 9.69 8.64 10.09
N SER A 99 9.94 7.66 10.96
CA SER A 99 10.79 6.53 10.61
C SER A 99 10.19 5.70 9.45
N PRO A 100 11.02 5.00 8.65
CA PRO A 100 10.53 4.13 7.58
C PRO A 100 9.51 3.09 8.07
N ALA A 101 9.71 2.53 9.25
CA ALA A 101 8.78 1.57 9.84
C ALA A 101 7.42 2.22 10.16
N ALA A 102 7.41 3.44 10.71
CA ALA A 102 6.18 4.17 10.97
C ALA A 102 5.43 4.53 9.68
N LYS A 103 6.15 4.92 8.62
CA LYS A 103 5.57 5.15 7.28
C LYS A 103 4.91 3.90 6.75
N ARG A 104 5.58 2.74 6.84
CA ARG A 104 5.01 1.45 6.44
C ARG A 104 3.75 1.11 7.24
N SER A 105 3.75 1.30 8.56
CA SER A 105 2.55 1.09 9.38
C SER A 105 1.41 2.02 8.99
N GLY A 106 1.68 3.31 8.78
CA GLY A 106 0.67 4.26 8.34
C GLY A 106 0.08 3.89 6.99
N LEU A 107 0.94 3.53 6.03
CA LEU A 107 0.52 3.10 4.71
C LEU A 107 -0.30 1.81 4.76
N CYS A 108 0.11 0.86 5.59
CA CYS A 108 -0.60 -0.40 5.79
C CYS A 108 -2.03 -0.18 6.30
N LEU A 109 -2.21 0.74 7.26
CA LEU A 109 -3.54 1.11 7.75
C LEU A 109 -4.39 1.81 6.67
N LEU A 110 -3.80 2.72 5.88
CA LEU A 110 -4.49 3.39 4.78
C LEU A 110 -4.91 2.38 3.70
N PHE A 111 -4.01 1.49 3.31
CA PHE A 111 -4.26 0.40 2.36
C PHE A 111 -5.38 -0.53 2.86
N ALA A 112 -5.30 -1.01 4.10
CA ALA A 112 -6.35 -1.86 4.68
C ALA A 112 -7.73 -1.17 4.66
N THR A 113 -7.75 0.13 4.91
CA THR A 113 -8.99 0.91 5.07
C THR A 113 -9.63 1.31 3.75
N TYR A 114 -8.83 1.78 2.81
CA TYR A 114 -9.31 2.38 1.56
C TYR A 114 -9.18 1.45 0.35
N VAL A 115 -8.31 0.44 0.41
CA VAL A 115 -8.13 -0.52 -0.69
C VAL A 115 -8.75 -1.87 -0.36
N MET A 116 -8.40 -2.47 0.79
CA MET A 116 -8.88 -3.82 1.11
C MET A 116 -10.34 -3.84 1.53
N ARG A 117 -10.73 -2.99 2.50
CA ARG A 117 -12.08 -3.02 3.10
C ARG A 117 -13.21 -2.94 2.06
N PRO A 118 -13.23 -2.00 1.09
CA PRO A 118 -14.31 -1.91 0.10
C PRO A 118 -14.54 -3.23 -0.66
N ARG A 119 -13.49 -4.05 -0.83
CA ARG A 119 -13.55 -5.35 -1.51
C ARG A 119 -13.90 -6.53 -0.60
N LEU A 120 -13.70 -6.37 0.70
CA LEU A 120 -13.99 -7.41 1.69
C LEU A 120 -15.41 -7.29 2.27
N VAL A 121 -15.97 -6.09 2.28
CA VAL A 121 -17.31 -5.83 2.81
C VAL A 121 -18.30 -5.73 1.64
N PRO A 122 -19.35 -6.57 1.60
CA PRO A 122 -20.43 -6.44 0.62
C PRO A 122 -21.02 -5.03 0.68
N ASN A 123 -21.12 -4.36 -0.47
CA ASN A 123 -21.57 -2.95 -0.58
C ASN A 123 -20.66 -1.92 0.13
N GLY A 124 -19.39 -2.27 0.37
CA GLY A 124 -18.41 -1.32 0.88
C GLY A 124 -18.12 -0.24 -0.15
N THR A 125 -18.77 0.92 -0.05
CA THR A 125 -18.35 2.08 -0.82
C THR A 125 -17.04 2.64 -0.25
N VAL A 126 -16.16 3.11 -1.13
CA VAL A 126 -15.03 3.94 -0.72
C VAL A 126 -15.64 5.20 -0.11
N GLN A 127 -15.54 5.34 1.21
CA GLN A 127 -15.91 6.60 1.84
C GLN A 127 -14.88 7.63 1.42
N THR A 128 -15.31 8.56 0.57
CA THR A 128 -14.54 9.74 0.20
C THR A 128 -14.36 10.59 1.45
N SER A 129 -13.18 10.49 2.05
CA SER A 129 -12.78 11.30 3.19
C SER A 129 -12.05 12.52 2.64
N SER A 130 -12.20 13.68 3.30
CA SER A 130 -11.34 14.86 3.05
C SER A 130 -9.85 14.53 3.15
N LEU A 131 -9.50 13.47 3.87
CA LEU A 131 -8.14 12.91 3.90
C LEU A 131 -7.60 12.58 2.50
N LEU A 132 -8.44 12.08 1.59
CA LEU A 132 -8.02 11.56 0.29
C LEU A 132 -7.78 12.68 -0.74
N ALA A 133 -8.39 13.86 -0.56
CA ALA A 133 -8.25 14.97 -1.51
C ALA A 133 -6.83 15.56 -1.55
N ASP A 134 -6.12 15.60 -0.41
CA ASP A 134 -4.81 16.26 -0.32
C ASP A 134 -3.62 15.28 -0.20
N ILE A 135 -3.85 13.97 -0.21
CA ILE A 135 -2.80 12.98 0.09
C ILE A 135 -1.93 12.62 -1.12
N VAL A 136 -2.32 13.04 -2.33
CA VAL A 136 -1.68 12.64 -3.59
C VAL A 136 -0.22 13.08 -3.62
N ASP A 137 0.08 14.34 -3.26
CA ASP A 137 1.45 14.85 -3.25
C ASP A 137 2.32 14.12 -2.23
N ASP A 138 1.77 13.81 -1.05
CA ASP A 138 2.45 13.00 -0.02
C ASP A 138 2.76 11.58 -0.50
N LEU A 139 1.85 10.96 -1.26
CA LEU A 139 2.05 9.62 -1.83
C LEU A 139 3.11 9.63 -2.92
N VAL A 140 3.08 10.61 -3.82
CA VAL A 140 4.09 10.76 -4.88
C VAL A 140 5.47 10.99 -4.26
N TYR A 141 5.54 11.85 -3.24
CA TYR A 141 6.78 12.09 -2.51
C TYR A 141 7.28 10.81 -1.82
N ALA A 142 6.40 10.07 -1.16
CA ALA A 142 6.75 8.80 -0.53
C ALA A 142 7.21 7.75 -1.56
N ALA A 143 6.61 7.69 -2.75
CA ALA A 143 7.02 6.79 -3.82
C ALA A 143 8.47 7.06 -4.26
N ARG A 144 8.82 8.33 -4.46
CA ARG A 144 10.20 8.76 -4.79
C ARG A 144 11.20 8.30 -3.73
N HIS A 145 10.87 8.49 -2.45
CA HIS A 145 11.72 8.06 -1.35
C HIS A 145 11.84 6.54 -1.21
N MET A 146 10.75 5.80 -1.41
CA MET A 146 10.77 4.34 -1.37
C MET A 146 11.63 3.78 -2.49
N PHE A 147 11.51 4.33 -3.70
CA PHE A 147 12.35 3.94 -4.83
C PHE A 147 13.84 4.08 -4.51
N SER A 148 14.27 5.25 -4.01
CA SER A 148 15.66 5.46 -3.60
C SER A 148 16.12 4.51 -2.49
N SER A 149 15.21 4.14 -1.57
CA SER A 149 15.52 3.19 -0.49
C SER A 149 15.72 1.76 -1.01
N ILE A 150 14.90 1.31 -1.97
CA ILE A 150 14.98 -0.05 -2.52
C ILE A 150 16.23 -0.22 -3.39
N GLN A 151 16.65 0.84 -4.09
CA GLN A 151 17.89 0.82 -4.91
C GLN A 151 19.18 0.91 -4.09
N SER A 152 19.11 1.19 -2.79
CA SER A 152 20.31 1.32 -1.97
C SER A 152 21.14 0.03 -1.98
N PRO A 153 22.48 0.07 -2.16
CA PRO A 153 23.35 -1.11 -2.06
C PRO A 153 23.28 -1.81 -0.69
N SER A 154 22.78 -1.14 0.34
CA SER A 154 22.55 -1.76 1.66
C SER A 154 21.33 -2.70 1.69
N ALA A 155 20.54 -2.72 0.63
CA ALA A 155 19.24 -3.38 0.53
C ALA A 155 19.34 -4.82 -0.03
N ILE A 156 20.56 -5.34 -0.22
CA ILE A 156 20.86 -6.60 -0.92
C ILE A 156 20.25 -7.85 -0.25
N LEU A 157 19.91 -7.82 1.06
CA LEU A 157 19.59 -9.03 1.81
C LEU A 157 18.11 -9.34 2.06
N ASP A 158 17.18 -8.38 2.01
CA ASP A 158 15.72 -8.64 2.06
C ASP A 158 14.94 -7.32 1.86
N ASN A 159 14.55 -7.02 0.63
CA ASN A 159 13.75 -5.83 0.30
C ASN A 159 12.25 -6.07 0.31
N LEU A 160 11.81 -7.23 0.79
CA LEU A 160 10.39 -7.58 0.76
C LEU A 160 9.52 -6.57 1.54
N PRO A 161 9.89 -6.09 2.75
CA PRO A 161 9.05 -5.13 3.48
C PRO A 161 8.86 -3.81 2.72
N GLU A 162 9.90 -3.30 2.07
CA GLU A 162 9.89 -2.09 1.26
C GLU A 162 9.13 -2.30 -0.06
N ARG A 163 9.29 -3.45 -0.73
CA ARG A 163 8.51 -3.81 -1.93
C ARG A 163 7.02 -3.97 -1.62
N VAL A 164 6.68 -4.61 -0.49
CA VAL A 164 5.30 -4.73 0.00
C VAL A 164 4.70 -3.35 0.29
N ALA A 165 5.46 -2.46 0.94
CA ALA A 165 5.02 -1.09 1.17
C ALA A 165 4.84 -0.33 -0.15
N GLY A 166 5.77 -0.45 -1.10
CA GLY A 166 5.64 0.13 -2.44
C GLY A 166 4.37 -0.35 -3.15
N ALA A 167 4.09 -1.66 -3.11
CA ALA A 167 2.89 -2.24 -3.70
C ALA A 167 1.61 -1.68 -3.05
N MET A 168 1.57 -1.58 -1.72
CA MET A 168 0.46 -0.95 -1.00
C MET A 168 0.29 0.53 -1.38
N LEU A 169 1.40 1.26 -1.58
CA LEU A 169 1.41 2.67 -1.98
C LEU A 169 0.78 2.84 -3.35
N ILE A 170 1.27 2.09 -4.34
CA ILE A 170 0.76 2.15 -5.71
C ILE A 170 -0.72 1.73 -5.74
N SER A 171 -1.09 0.66 -5.06
CA SER A 171 -2.48 0.21 -5.01
C SER A 171 -3.39 1.24 -4.32
N PHE A 172 -2.91 1.93 -3.29
CA PHE A 172 -3.65 3.02 -2.66
C PHE A 172 -3.76 4.26 -3.56
N LEU A 173 -2.68 4.66 -4.21
CA LEU A 173 -2.67 5.76 -5.18
C LEU A 173 -3.66 5.51 -6.32
N SER A 174 -3.74 4.27 -6.83
CA SER A 174 -4.70 3.88 -7.89
C SER A 174 -6.18 4.05 -7.50
N VAL A 175 -6.47 4.01 -6.19
CA VAL A 175 -7.81 4.23 -5.66
C VAL A 175 -8.06 5.73 -5.45
N VAL A 176 -7.08 6.45 -4.88
CA VAL A 176 -7.17 7.90 -4.65
C VAL A 176 -7.36 8.66 -5.96
N ASP A 177 -6.60 8.30 -7.00
CA ASP A 177 -6.64 8.93 -8.32
C ASP A 177 -8.02 8.81 -9.00
N LYS A 178 -8.77 7.75 -8.71
CA LYS A 178 -10.09 7.48 -9.29
C LYS A 178 -11.25 8.11 -8.51
N ILE A 179 -10.97 8.84 -7.43
CA ILE A 179 -12.03 9.54 -6.68
C ILE A 179 -12.44 10.76 -7.49
N ASP A 180 -13.28 10.52 -8.50
CA ASP A 180 -14.01 11.55 -9.21
C ASP A 180 -15.08 12.10 -8.26
N GLU A 181 -14.82 13.23 -7.60
CA GLU A 181 -15.92 14.01 -7.06
C GLU A 181 -16.69 14.65 -8.22
N PRO A 182 -17.99 14.35 -8.41
CA PRO A 182 -18.79 14.96 -9.47
C PRO A 182 -18.90 16.50 -9.32
N ILE A 183 -18.62 17.04 -8.13
CA ILE A 183 -18.69 18.47 -7.82
C ILE A 183 -17.40 19.21 -8.22
N GLN A 184 -16.27 18.51 -8.44
CA GLN A 184 -14.99 19.11 -8.84
C GLN A 184 -14.51 18.67 -10.23
N SER A 185 -15.35 18.00 -11.02
CA SER A 185 -15.08 17.48 -12.36
C SER A 185 -14.64 18.53 -13.42
N ALA A 186 -14.60 19.82 -13.08
CA ALA A 186 -14.03 20.88 -13.91
C ALA A 186 -12.58 21.27 -13.56
N LEU A 187 -12.02 20.77 -12.45
CA LEU A 187 -10.70 21.20 -11.95
C LEU A 187 -9.79 19.99 -11.71
N ARG A 188 -9.19 19.54 -12.82
CA ARG A 188 -7.96 18.73 -12.92
C ARG A 188 -8.10 17.22 -12.66
N PRO A 189 -8.14 16.38 -13.72
CA PRO A 189 -7.45 15.09 -13.66
C PRO A 189 -6.08 15.27 -13.01
N LEU A 190 -5.61 14.28 -12.23
CA LEU A 190 -4.30 14.31 -11.58
C LEU A 190 -3.24 14.75 -12.60
N GLN A 191 -2.81 16.02 -12.53
CA GLN A 191 -1.76 16.54 -13.39
C GLN A 191 -0.42 16.16 -12.77
N LEU A 192 -0.19 14.85 -12.67
CA LEU A 192 1.12 14.35 -12.28
C LEU A 192 2.12 14.84 -13.30
N ARG A 193 3.19 15.47 -12.81
CA ARG A 193 4.31 15.87 -13.66
C ARG A 193 4.90 14.61 -14.31
N PRO A 194 5.38 14.67 -15.56
CA PRO A 194 6.01 13.51 -16.22
C PRO A 194 7.11 12.85 -15.39
N GLU A 195 7.89 13.64 -14.65
CA GLU A 195 8.91 13.15 -13.70
C GLU A 195 8.29 12.26 -12.59
N SER A 196 7.16 12.66 -12.02
CA SER A 196 6.46 11.87 -11.00
C SER A 196 5.95 10.55 -11.58
N LEU A 197 5.48 10.56 -12.83
CA LEU A 197 5.04 9.35 -13.53
C LEU A 197 6.22 8.39 -13.78
N GLY A 198 7.40 8.91 -14.11
CA GLY A 198 8.63 8.12 -14.23
C GLY A 198 8.95 7.38 -12.92
N HIS A 199 9.00 8.10 -11.80
CA HIS A 199 9.29 7.49 -10.49
C HIS A 199 8.27 6.44 -10.04
N LEU A 200 6.99 6.65 -10.38
CA LEU A 200 5.95 5.65 -10.09
C LEU A 200 6.15 4.39 -10.93
N LEU A 201 6.51 4.54 -12.22
CA LEU A 201 6.82 3.42 -13.09
C LEU A 201 8.08 2.67 -12.64
N ASP A 202 9.13 3.41 -12.26
CA ASP A 202 10.36 2.83 -11.71
C ASP A 202 10.08 2.05 -10.43
N LEU A 203 9.23 2.57 -9.54
CA LEU A 203 8.83 1.87 -8.32
C LEU A 203 8.04 0.58 -8.64
N ILE A 204 7.11 0.63 -9.60
CA ILE A 204 6.38 -0.55 -10.08
C ILE A 204 7.36 -1.59 -10.62
N TRP A 205 8.34 -1.15 -11.41
CA TRP A 205 9.36 -2.03 -11.96
C TRP A 205 10.22 -2.70 -10.89
N MET A 206 10.65 -1.94 -9.88
CA MET A 206 11.36 -2.48 -8.71
C MET A 206 10.51 -3.45 -7.88
N ILE A 207 9.19 -3.21 -7.77
CA ILE A 207 8.28 -4.13 -7.09
C ILE A 207 8.20 -5.45 -7.84
N MET A 208 8.13 -5.41 -9.18
CA MET A 208 8.09 -6.61 -10.02
C MET A 208 9.39 -7.43 -10.03
N GLY A 209 10.50 -6.88 -9.50
CA GLY A 209 11.76 -7.60 -9.33
C GLY A 209 12.43 -7.99 -10.65
N ASN A 210 12.10 -7.32 -11.75
CA ASN A 210 12.72 -7.59 -13.05
C ASN A 210 14.11 -6.94 -13.10
N ASP A 211 15.14 -7.74 -13.35
CA ASP A 211 16.45 -7.19 -13.71
C ASP A 211 16.38 -6.59 -15.13
N ALA A 212 17.05 -5.45 -15.33
CA ALA A 212 17.06 -4.71 -16.60
C ALA A 212 17.59 -5.59 -17.75
N GLY A 213 16.69 -6.25 -18.47
CA GLY A 213 17.01 -6.95 -19.71
C GLY A 213 16.40 -8.35 -19.90
N SER A 214 15.72 -8.93 -18.91
CA SER A 214 15.00 -10.19 -19.12
C SER A 214 13.64 -10.22 -18.42
N PHE A 215 12.63 -10.72 -19.14
CA PHE A 215 11.29 -10.97 -18.64
C PHE A 215 11.07 -12.48 -18.50
N PRO A 216 11.80 -13.19 -17.61
CA PRO A 216 11.44 -14.56 -17.34
C PRO A 216 10.04 -14.55 -16.71
N PRO A 217 9.16 -15.49 -17.06
CA PRO A 217 7.91 -15.66 -16.32
C PRO A 217 8.27 -15.89 -14.85
N LEU A 218 7.73 -15.05 -13.95
CA LEU A 218 7.82 -15.28 -12.51
C LEU A 218 7.15 -16.62 -12.19
N GLU A 219 7.96 -17.61 -11.79
CA GLU A 219 7.47 -18.94 -11.44
C GLU A 219 6.60 -18.91 -10.17
N GLU A 220 6.88 -17.98 -9.25
CA GLU A 220 6.13 -17.79 -8.02
C GLU A 220 5.86 -16.30 -7.74
N LEU A 221 4.62 -15.97 -7.43
CA LEU A 221 4.24 -14.61 -7.01
C LEU A 221 4.43 -14.45 -5.50
N ASP A 222 5.23 -13.47 -5.11
CA ASP A 222 5.37 -13.08 -3.71
C ASP A 222 4.25 -12.13 -3.23
N ILE A 223 4.31 -11.74 -1.95
CA ILE A 223 3.31 -10.88 -1.30
C ILE A 223 3.20 -9.52 -2.01
N ALA A 224 4.31 -8.93 -2.44
CA ALA A 224 4.32 -7.62 -3.07
C ALA A 224 3.66 -7.69 -4.45
N HIS A 225 3.99 -8.72 -5.25
CA HIS A 225 3.36 -8.97 -6.54
C HIS A 225 1.85 -9.14 -6.42
N VAL A 226 1.38 -9.98 -5.48
CA VAL A 226 -0.05 -10.19 -5.28
C VAL A 226 -0.76 -8.92 -4.82
N ILE A 227 -0.15 -8.11 -3.94
CA ILE A 227 -0.73 -6.83 -3.54
C ILE A 227 -0.90 -5.90 -4.76
N LEU A 228 0.15 -5.78 -5.57
CA LEU A 228 0.17 -4.91 -6.74
C LEU A 228 -0.84 -5.34 -7.80
N LEU A 229 -0.91 -6.64 -8.09
CA LEU A 229 -1.74 -7.19 -9.18
C LEU A 229 -3.21 -7.33 -8.77
N ARG A 230 -3.49 -7.74 -7.53
CA ARG A 230 -4.84 -8.12 -7.09
C ARG A 230 -5.58 -7.00 -6.41
N TRP A 231 -4.92 -6.10 -5.69
CA TRP A 231 -5.59 -5.12 -4.84
C TRP A 231 -5.62 -3.74 -5.45
N GLY A 232 -6.74 -3.04 -5.23
CA GLY A 232 -6.98 -1.75 -5.86
C GLY A 232 -7.21 -1.89 -7.36
N ASN A 233 -7.18 -0.76 -8.06
CA ASN A 233 -7.37 -0.72 -9.50
C ASN A 233 -6.04 -0.56 -10.22
N THR A 234 -4.96 -1.08 -9.64
CA THR A 234 -3.59 -0.82 -10.05
C THR A 234 -3.32 -1.13 -11.51
N VAL A 235 -3.60 -2.35 -11.99
CA VAL A 235 -3.32 -2.72 -13.39
C VAL A 235 -4.15 -1.88 -14.38
N PRO A 236 -5.49 -1.75 -14.23
CA PRO A 236 -6.27 -0.85 -15.08
C PRO A 236 -5.83 0.62 -15.00
N TRP A 237 -5.49 1.10 -13.80
CA TRP A 237 -5.02 2.46 -13.57
C TRP A 237 -3.69 2.70 -14.27
N SER A 238 -2.73 1.78 -14.15
CA SER A 238 -1.45 1.88 -14.86
C SER A 238 -1.67 1.94 -16.38
N TRP A 239 -2.58 1.13 -16.90
CA TRP A 239 -2.90 1.17 -18.33
C TRP A 239 -3.46 2.53 -18.77
N SER A 240 -4.36 3.13 -17.99
CA SER A 240 -4.91 4.46 -18.29
C SER A 240 -3.87 5.57 -18.14
N THR A 241 -2.98 5.47 -17.15
CA THR A 241 -2.00 6.51 -16.81
C THR A 241 -0.84 6.56 -17.80
N TRP A 242 -0.38 5.40 -18.29
CA TRP A 242 0.76 5.30 -19.23
C TRP A 242 0.34 4.83 -20.63
N ASN A 243 -0.89 5.13 -21.06
CA ASN A 243 -1.40 4.71 -22.39
C ASN A 243 -0.66 5.38 -23.58
N ASP A 244 0.15 6.42 -23.34
CA ASP A 244 0.92 7.06 -24.40
C ASP A 244 2.12 6.18 -24.81
N GLN A 245 2.10 5.69 -26.06
CA GLN A 245 3.17 4.89 -26.67
C GLN A 245 4.55 5.58 -26.68
N ARG A 246 4.60 6.90 -26.48
CA ARG A 246 5.85 7.66 -26.40
C ARG A 246 6.55 7.50 -25.06
N ASN A 247 5.84 7.03 -24.02
CA ASN A 247 6.45 6.76 -22.73
C ASN A 247 7.24 5.45 -22.83
N ALA A 248 8.55 5.55 -22.60
CA ALA A 248 9.42 4.39 -22.45
C ALA A 248 8.90 3.46 -21.32
N ASP A 249 9.27 2.19 -21.39
CA ASP A 249 9.08 1.21 -20.31
C ASP A 249 7.64 0.74 -20.00
N THR A 250 6.73 0.83 -20.99
CA THR A 250 5.40 0.18 -20.91
C THR A 250 5.45 -1.35 -20.81
N GLU A 251 6.63 -1.96 -21.04
CA GLU A 251 6.83 -3.40 -20.88
C GLU A 251 6.52 -3.88 -19.46
N CYS A 252 6.85 -3.09 -18.43
CA CYS A 252 6.53 -3.45 -17.05
C CYS A 252 5.02 -3.61 -16.85
N ILE A 253 4.24 -2.70 -17.45
CA ILE A 253 2.78 -2.74 -17.40
C ILE A 253 2.26 -3.96 -18.17
N ARG A 254 2.85 -4.28 -19.33
CA ARG A 254 2.52 -5.51 -20.08
C ARG A 254 2.79 -6.76 -19.24
N SER A 255 3.93 -6.82 -18.54
CA SER A 255 4.24 -7.94 -17.64
C SER A 255 3.18 -8.06 -16.55
N MET A 256 2.77 -6.96 -15.90
CA MET A 256 1.70 -6.99 -14.90
C MET A 256 0.39 -7.56 -15.47
N VAL A 257 0.05 -7.21 -16.71
CA VAL A 257 -1.13 -7.76 -17.39
C VAL A 257 -1.00 -9.26 -17.63
N ILE A 258 0.16 -9.72 -18.13
CA ILE A 258 0.41 -11.14 -18.37
C ILE A 258 0.27 -11.93 -17.07
N TYR A 259 0.91 -11.47 -16.00
CA TYR A 259 0.81 -12.13 -14.69
C TYR A 259 -0.61 -12.09 -14.12
N LEU A 260 -1.34 -11.00 -14.31
CA LEU A 260 -2.73 -10.92 -13.90
C LEU A 260 -3.60 -11.96 -14.64
N LEU A 261 -3.40 -12.11 -15.95
CA LEU A 261 -4.12 -13.10 -16.76
C LEU A 261 -3.76 -14.54 -16.38
N ASP A 262 -2.50 -14.80 -16.06
CA ASP A 262 -2.02 -16.10 -15.59
C ASP A 262 -2.65 -16.48 -14.24
N VAL A 263 -2.63 -15.55 -13.28
CA VAL A 263 -3.31 -15.69 -11.97
C VAL A 263 -4.80 -15.97 -12.12
N PHE A 264 -5.47 -15.32 -13.09
CA PHE A 264 -6.88 -15.60 -13.35
C PHE A 264 -7.09 -16.94 -14.04
N SER A 265 -6.22 -17.32 -14.97
CA SER A 265 -6.32 -18.60 -15.69
C SER A 265 -6.28 -19.78 -14.72
N ASP A 266 -5.36 -19.75 -13.76
CA ASP A 266 -5.23 -20.77 -12.71
C ASP A 266 -6.42 -20.81 -11.72
N ARG A 267 -7.20 -19.73 -11.61
CA ARG A 267 -8.22 -19.55 -10.57
C ARG A 267 -9.67 -19.56 -11.06
N THR A 268 -9.90 -19.75 -12.35
CA THR A 268 -11.24 -19.86 -12.99
C THR A 268 -12.15 -20.98 -12.45
N HIS A 269 -11.79 -21.65 -11.35
CA HIS A 269 -12.64 -22.63 -10.68
C HIS A 269 -13.32 -22.20 -9.38
N ASN A 270 -13.03 -21.06 -8.71
CA ASN A 270 -13.64 -20.88 -7.37
C ASN A 270 -13.91 -19.48 -6.76
N ASN A 271 -13.72 -18.32 -7.41
CA ASN A 271 -13.90 -17.06 -6.65
C ASN A 271 -14.58 -15.88 -7.38
N ARG A 272 -15.50 -15.19 -6.67
CA ARG A 272 -16.25 -14.01 -7.17
C ARG A 272 -15.39 -12.75 -7.29
N GLN A 273 -14.36 -12.59 -6.45
CA GLN A 273 -13.47 -11.42 -6.50
C GLN A 273 -12.70 -11.29 -7.81
N ASP A 274 -12.44 -12.40 -8.49
CA ASP A 274 -11.68 -12.45 -9.73
C ASP A 274 -12.51 -11.93 -10.92
N VAL A 275 -13.84 -11.99 -10.81
CA VAL A 275 -14.78 -11.52 -11.84
C VAL A 275 -14.80 -10.00 -11.95
N ASP A 276 -14.75 -9.27 -10.82
CA ASP A 276 -14.80 -7.80 -10.80
C ASP A 276 -13.51 -7.16 -11.35
N VAL A 277 -12.36 -7.77 -11.06
CA VAL A 277 -11.08 -7.33 -11.61
C VAL A 277 -11.03 -7.62 -13.11
N ALA A 278 -11.49 -8.79 -13.56
CA ALA A 278 -11.57 -9.12 -14.98
C ALA A 278 -12.54 -8.20 -15.76
N LEU A 279 -13.67 -7.79 -15.14
CA LEU A 279 -14.60 -6.82 -15.71
C LEU A 279 -13.99 -5.41 -15.82
N SER A 280 -13.36 -4.93 -14.75
CA SER A 280 -12.66 -3.64 -14.74
C SER A 280 -11.52 -3.60 -15.75
N PHE A 281 -10.80 -4.73 -15.88
CA PHE A 281 -9.75 -4.92 -16.87
C PHE A 281 -10.31 -4.88 -18.30
N LYS A 282 -11.39 -5.63 -18.59
CA LYS A 282 -12.04 -5.58 -19.91
C LYS A 282 -12.46 -4.15 -20.29
N GLN A 283 -13.00 -3.38 -19.35
CA GLN A 283 -13.42 -2.00 -19.61
C GLN A 283 -12.22 -1.06 -19.89
N ALA A 284 -11.10 -1.22 -19.20
CA ALA A 284 -9.93 -0.35 -19.36
C ALA A 284 -9.04 -0.73 -20.56
N VAL A 285 -8.97 -2.02 -20.89
CA VAL A 285 -7.96 -2.56 -21.82
C VAL A 285 -8.52 -2.88 -23.20
N VAL A 286 -9.75 -3.40 -23.30
CA VAL A 286 -10.38 -3.74 -24.60
C VAL A 286 -10.48 -2.53 -25.57
N PRO A 287 -10.72 -1.28 -25.12
CA PRO A 287 -10.72 -0.13 -26.02
C PRO A 287 -9.32 0.26 -26.54
N ASN A 288 -8.25 -0.11 -25.82
CA ASN A 288 -6.89 0.37 -26.06
C ASN A 288 -5.97 -0.67 -26.71
N ILE A 289 -6.36 -1.95 -26.71
CA ILE A 289 -5.72 -2.98 -27.54
C ILE A 289 -6.26 -2.84 -28.97
N GLY A 290 -5.62 -1.99 -29.78
CA GLY A 290 -5.71 -2.12 -31.23
C GLY A 290 -5.36 -3.55 -31.67
N PRO A 291 -5.83 -4.03 -32.84
CA PRO A 291 -5.75 -5.43 -33.20
C PRO A 291 -4.29 -5.92 -33.07
N LEU A 292 -4.06 -6.80 -32.09
CA LEU A 292 -2.79 -7.50 -31.92
C LEU A 292 -2.55 -8.25 -33.23
N ARG A 293 -1.73 -7.67 -34.11
CA ARG A 293 -1.25 -8.35 -35.31
C ARG A 293 -0.46 -9.56 -34.84
N ARG A 294 -1.03 -10.74 -35.09
CA ARG A 294 -0.35 -12.03 -35.03
C ARG A 294 0.84 -12.03 -35.99
#